data_AF-A0A925M113-F1
#
_entry.id   AF-A0A925M113-F1
#
_cell.length_a   1.000
_cell.length_b   1.000
_cell.length_c   1.000
_cell.angle_alpha   90.00
_cell.angle_beta   90.00
_cell.angle_gamma   90.00
#
_symmetry.space_group_name_H-M   'P 1'
#
loop_
_entity.id
_entity.type
_entity.pdbx_description
1 polymer ?
#
loop_
_entity_poly.entity_id
_entity_poly.type
_entity_poly.pdbx_seq_one_letter_code
_entity_poly.pdbx_strand_id
1 'polypeptide(L)'
;MVARKPAPEPEPELVQRKKGVRKATISSGIHDEQPSRKLGRSRIPIDAPLDVVFQNDIQAREAFMFLGIHSIRDLEQFNPDDLVLRLTGPAKLTVGRIRKILAMNNRCLSNDEEFALEFQELLSRPRE
;
A
#
# COMPACT_ATOMS: atom_id res chain seq x y z
N MET A 1 16.34 49.82 -65.44
CA MET A 1 16.98 51.05 -64.92
C MET A 1 17.04 50.95 -63.39
N VAL A 2 18.11 51.50 -62.82
CA VAL A 2 18.70 51.19 -61.50
C VAL A 2 18.17 52.08 -60.35
N ALA A 3 18.33 51.59 -59.10
CA ALA A 3 18.45 52.30 -57.80
C ALA A 3 17.16 52.78 -57.08
N ARG A 4 17.03 52.81 -55.73
CA ARG A 4 17.86 52.47 -54.54
C ARG A 4 16.93 52.52 -53.29
N LYS A 5 17.24 51.74 -52.22
CA LYS A 5 16.75 51.88 -50.82
C LYS A 5 17.29 53.17 -50.17
N PRO A 6 16.70 53.76 -49.09
CA PRO A 6 16.85 53.24 -47.71
C PRO A 6 15.72 53.55 -46.69
N ALA A 7 15.80 52.94 -45.50
CA ALA A 7 15.00 53.19 -44.29
C ALA A 7 15.58 54.33 -43.42
N PRO A 8 14.84 54.83 -42.42
CA PRO A 8 15.32 54.66 -41.02
C PRO A 8 14.21 54.46 -39.96
N GLU A 9 14.51 53.67 -38.92
CA GLU A 9 13.84 53.71 -37.60
C GLU A 9 14.37 54.90 -36.77
N PRO A 10 13.57 55.41 -35.81
CA PRO A 10 13.87 55.09 -34.39
C PRO A 10 12.63 54.97 -33.47
N GLU A 11 12.70 54.06 -32.48
CA GLU A 11 11.89 54.10 -31.23
C GLU A 11 12.75 54.72 -30.09
N PRO A 12 12.18 55.37 -29.03
CA PRO A 12 11.60 54.62 -27.89
C PRO A 12 10.40 55.26 -27.14
N GLU A 13 9.63 54.35 -26.52
CA GLU A 13 8.84 54.43 -25.27
C GLU A 13 7.88 55.60 -24.96
N LEU A 14 6.62 55.28 -24.63
CA LEU A 14 6.11 55.38 -23.24
C LEU A 14 4.69 54.79 -23.08
N VAL A 15 4.54 54.14 -21.93
CA VAL A 15 3.44 53.32 -21.41
C VAL A 15 2.16 54.11 -21.15
N GLN A 16 0.99 53.64 -21.59
CA GLN A 16 -0.28 53.87 -20.88
C GLN A 16 -1.19 52.63 -20.84
N ARG A 17 -1.68 52.35 -19.64
CA ARG A 17 -2.37 51.13 -19.19
C ARG A 17 -3.90 51.29 -19.22
N LYS A 18 -4.56 50.17 -19.58
CA LYS A 18 -5.84 49.60 -19.08
C LYS A 18 -7.21 50.13 -19.58
N LYS A 19 -8.00 49.19 -20.12
CA LYS A 19 -9.38 48.79 -19.69
C LYS A 19 -9.68 47.41 -20.35
N GLY A 20 -9.78 46.30 -19.60
CA GLY A 20 -11.05 45.68 -19.16
C GLY A 20 -11.86 45.16 -20.35
N VAL A 21 -12.14 43.88 -20.59
CA VAL A 21 -12.66 42.82 -19.71
C VAL A 21 -12.38 41.46 -20.41
N ARG A 22 -11.77 40.48 -19.73
CA ARG A 22 -11.78 39.08 -20.20
C ARG A 22 -12.85 38.34 -19.40
N LYS A 23 -13.85 37.78 -20.10
CA LYS A 23 -14.92 36.95 -19.53
C LYS A 23 -14.30 35.84 -18.69
N ALA A 24 -14.70 35.75 -17.43
CA ALA A 24 -14.45 34.60 -16.59
C ALA A 24 -15.37 33.46 -17.05
N THR A 25 -14.81 32.42 -17.67
CA THR A 25 -15.47 31.13 -17.75
C THR A 25 -15.25 30.42 -16.42
N ILE A 26 -16.29 30.43 -15.58
CA ILE A 26 -16.38 29.52 -14.44
C ILE A 26 -16.54 28.13 -15.03
N SER A 27 -15.52 27.29 -14.82
CA SER A 27 -15.62 25.84 -15.00
C SER A 27 -15.40 25.22 -13.63
N SER A 28 -16.51 24.71 -13.09
CA SER A 28 -16.69 23.57 -12.20
C SER A 28 -15.63 23.34 -11.12
N GLY A 29 -16.08 23.42 -9.86
CA GLY A 29 -15.30 23.17 -8.66
C GLY A 29 -14.42 21.92 -8.77
N ILE A 30 -13.12 22.15 -8.60
CA ILE A 30 -12.17 21.10 -8.29
C ILE A 30 -12.47 20.74 -6.84
N HIS A 31 -12.98 19.53 -6.61
CA HIS A 31 -13.00 18.97 -5.27
C HIS A 31 -11.56 19.03 -4.74
N ASP A 32 -11.35 19.79 -3.67
CA ASP A 32 -10.14 19.72 -2.85
C ASP A 32 -10.09 18.34 -2.19
N GLU A 33 -9.74 17.31 -2.96
CA GLU A 33 -9.11 16.15 -2.39
C GLU A 33 -7.78 16.65 -1.84
N GLN A 34 -7.68 16.70 -0.51
CA GLN A 34 -6.46 17.09 0.17
C GLN A 34 -5.26 16.40 -0.49
N PRO A 35 -4.20 17.13 -0.86
CA PRO A 35 -3.05 16.51 -1.46
C PRO A 35 -2.48 15.52 -0.44
N SER A 36 -2.62 14.22 -0.72
CA SER A 36 -1.89 13.19 0.00
C SER A 36 -0.43 13.59 -0.03
N ARG A 37 0.19 13.75 1.15
CA ARG A 37 1.59 14.19 1.26
C ARG A 37 2.43 13.21 0.46
N LYS A 38 2.95 13.66 -0.69
CA LYS A 38 3.77 12.82 -1.56
C LYS A 38 5.12 12.59 -0.86
N LEU A 39 5.49 11.33 -0.67
CA LEU A 39 6.74 10.90 -0.03
C LEU A 39 8.02 11.22 -0.84
N GLY A 40 7.89 11.98 -1.94
CA GLY A 40 8.99 12.25 -2.87
C GLY A 40 9.31 11.06 -3.77
N ARG A 41 10.47 11.11 -4.44
CA ARG A 41 10.94 10.03 -5.32
C ARG A 41 11.54 8.89 -4.48
N SER A 42 11.09 7.66 -4.71
CA SER A 42 11.71 6.48 -4.09
C SER A 42 13.19 6.41 -4.43
N ARG A 43 14.02 6.11 -3.42
CA ARG A 43 15.45 5.85 -3.57
C ARG A 43 15.77 4.38 -3.85
N ILE A 44 14.76 3.51 -3.77
CA ILE A 44 14.91 2.06 -3.91
C ILE A 44 14.29 1.65 -5.25
N PRO A 45 15.03 0.94 -6.12
CA PRO A 45 14.48 0.38 -7.34
C PRO A 45 13.32 -0.57 -7.05
N ILE A 46 12.30 -0.58 -7.92
CA ILE A 46 11.13 -1.46 -7.78
C ILE A 46 11.51 -2.96 -7.84
N ASP A 47 12.56 -3.31 -8.57
CA ASP A 47 13.04 -4.68 -8.68
C ASP A 47 14.18 -4.98 -7.69
N ALA A 48 14.38 -4.13 -6.67
CA ALA A 48 15.42 -4.36 -5.66
C ALA A 48 15.08 -5.59 -4.80
N PRO A 49 16.04 -6.49 -4.57
CA PRO A 49 15.83 -7.67 -3.74
C PRO A 49 15.64 -7.28 -2.26
N LEU A 50 14.61 -7.83 -1.62
CA LEU A 50 14.26 -7.49 -0.23
C LEU A 50 15.37 -7.87 0.77
N ASP A 51 16.11 -8.95 0.51
CA ASP A 51 17.22 -9.37 1.37
C ASP A 51 18.34 -8.33 1.47
N VAL A 52 18.54 -7.54 0.40
CA VAL A 52 19.54 -6.46 0.36
C VAL A 52 18.96 -5.20 0.99
N VAL A 53 17.71 -4.85 0.66
CA VAL A 53 17.03 -3.66 1.20
C VAL A 53 16.90 -3.76 2.73
N PHE A 54 16.60 -4.96 3.25
CA PHE A 54 16.40 -5.25 4.67
C PHE A 54 17.55 -6.06 5.28
N GLN A 55 18.78 -5.88 4.79
CA GLN A 55 19.96 -6.64 5.25
C GLN A 55 20.24 -6.58 6.76
N ASN A 56 19.77 -5.54 7.45
CA ASN A 56 19.96 -5.36 8.89
C ASN A 56 18.75 -5.81 9.72
N ASP A 57 17.66 -6.23 9.06
CA ASP A 57 16.43 -6.67 9.71
C ASP A 57 16.19 -8.16 9.43
N ILE A 58 16.68 -8.99 10.34
CA ILE A 58 16.58 -10.45 10.23
C ILE A 58 15.10 -10.89 10.22
N GLN A 59 14.26 -10.26 11.04
CA GLN A 59 12.85 -10.62 11.17
C GLN A 59 12.09 -10.32 9.88
N ALA A 60 12.37 -9.16 9.25
CA ALA A 60 11.79 -8.83 7.95
C ALA A 60 12.18 -9.85 6.88
N ARG A 61 13.46 -10.23 6.80
CA ARG A 61 13.91 -11.25 5.83
C ARG A 61 13.23 -12.61 6.06
N GLU A 62 13.15 -13.06 7.30
CA GLU A 62 12.45 -14.32 7.63
C GLU A 62 10.97 -14.27 7.23
N ALA A 63 10.30 -13.13 7.47
CA ALA A 63 8.93 -12.93 7.04
C ALA A 63 8.79 -12.96 5.51
N PHE A 64 9.67 -12.29 4.76
CA PHE A 64 9.63 -12.30 3.30
C PHE A 64 9.92 -13.68 2.71
N MET A 65 10.91 -14.40 3.26
CA MET A 65 11.19 -15.79 2.88
C MET A 65 9.98 -16.69 3.10
N PHE A 66 9.33 -16.57 4.27
CA PHE A 66 8.13 -17.34 4.59
C PHE A 66 6.97 -17.03 3.63
N LEU A 67 6.78 -15.75 3.29
CA LEU A 67 5.74 -15.30 2.37
C LEU A 67 6.06 -15.56 0.89
N GLY A 68 7.31 -15.92 0.55
CA GLY A 68 7.79 -16.10 -0.82
C GLY A 68 7.88 -14.79 -1.61
N ILE A 69 8.13 -13.67 -0.93
CA ILE A 69 8.24 -12.33 -1.53
C ILE A 69 9.72 -11.99 -1.68
N HIS A 70 10.16 -11.61 -2.89
CA HIS A 70 11.59 -11.46 -3.17
C HIS A 70 12.00 -10.03 -3.52
N SER A 71 11.08 -9.21 -4.02
CA SER A 71 11.36 -7.84 -4.49
C SER A 71 10.39 -6.80 -3.93
N ILE A 72 10.74 -5.52 -4.06
CA ILE A 72 9.84 -4.41 -3.70
C ILE A 72 8.54 -4.47 -4.53
N ARG A 73 8.63 -4.80 -5.82
CA ARG A 73 7.48 -5.03 -6.70
C ARG A 73 6.50 -6.05 -6.14
N ASP A 74 7.02 -7.16 -5.60
CA ASP A 74 6.20 -8.23 -5.05
C ASP A 74 5.56 -7.78 -3.73
N LEU A 75 6.32 -7.05 -2.91
CA LEU A 75 5.85 -6.53 -1.63
C LEU A 75 4.69 -5.54 -1.81
N GLU A 76 4.76 -4.66 -2.81
CA GLU A 76 3.73 -3.67 -3.13
C GLU A 76 2.39 -4.27 -3.61
N GLN A 77 2.33 -5.58 -3.91
CA GLN A 77 1.08 -6.27 -4.26
C GLN A 77 0.20 -6.56 -3.04
N PHE A 78 0.73 -6.41 -1.83
CA PHE A 78 0.04 -6.74 -0.60
C PHE A 78 -0.23 -5.49 0.23
N ASN A 79 -1.40 -5.45 0.86
CA ASN A 79 -1.66 -4.50 1.93
C ASN A 79 -1.07 -5.03 3.25
N PRO A 80 -0.81 -4.15 4.24
CA PRO A 80 -0.26 -4.57 5.53
C PRO A 80 -1.09 -5.66 6.24
N ASP A 81 -2.42 -5.53 6.21
CA ASP A 81 -3.32 -6.51 6.85
C ASP A 81 -3.24 -7.89 6.17
N ASP A 82 -3.04 -7.93 4.85
CA ASP A 82 -2.87 -9.18 4.10
C ASP A 82 -1.58 -9.90 4.48
N LEU A 83 -0.49 -9.14 4.68
CA LEU A 83 0.79 -9.69 5.13
C LEU A 83 0.64 -10.30 6.53
N VAL A 84 0.00 -9.59 7.46
CA VAL A 84 -0.25 -10.08 8.83
C VAL A 84 -1.11 -11.35 8.79
N LEU A 85 -2.18 -11.35 8.00
CA LEU A 85 -3.07 -12.50 7.88
C LEU A 85 -2.33 -13.74 7.34
N ARG A 86 -1.50 -13.56 6.31
CA ARG A 86 -0.72 -14.66 5.70
C ARG A 86 0.36 -15.19 6.65
N LEU A 87 1.06 -14.30 7.36
CA LEU A 87 2.06 -14.70 8.37
C LEU A 87 1.42 -15.48 9.53
N THR A 88 0.26 -15.03 10.01
CA THR A 88 -0.38 -15.61 11.21
C THR A 88 -1.31 -16.78 10.90
N GLY A 89 -1.78 -16.94 9.67
CA GLY A 89 -2.73 -17.97 9.26
C GLY A 89 -2.27 -19.40 9.61
N PRO A 90 -1.07 -19.83 9.20
CA PRO A 90 -0.56 -21.16 9.53
C PRO A 90 -0.39 -21.40 11.03
N ALA A 91 0.00 -20.37 11.80
CA ALA A 91 0.06 -20.44 13.25
C ALA A 91 -1.34 -20.65 13.85
N LYS A 92 -2.34 -19.87 13.42
CA LYS A 92 -3.74 -20.00 13.87
C LYS A 92 -4.32 -21.39 13.56
N LEU A 93 -4.07 -21.93 12.37
CA LEU A 93 -4.49 -23.29 12.00
C LEU A 93 -3.81 -24.36 12.87
N THR A 94 -2.52 -24.17 13.17
CA THR A 94 -1.76 -25.10 14.01
C THR A 94 -2.26 -25.08 15.45
N VAL A 95 -2.49 -23.91 16.03
CA VAL A 95 -3.12 -23.77 17.35
C VAL A 95 -4.52 -24.41 17.34
N GLY A 96 -5.32 -24.18 16.31
CA GLY A 96 -6.63 -24.81 16.16
C GLY A 96 -6.56 -26.35 16.15
N ARG A 97 -5.57 -26.93 15.45
CA ARG A 97 -5.34 -28.39 15.47
C ARG A 97 -4.92 -28.90 16.85
N ILE A 98 -4.03 -28.19 17.53
CA ILE A 98 -3.59 -28.53 18.90
C ILE A 98 -4.81 -28.56 19.83
N ARG A 99 -5.65 -27.53 19.81
CA ARG A 99 -6.86 -27.44 20.64
C ARG A 99 -7.81 -28.61 20.39
N LYS A 100 -8.06 -28.96 19.12
CA LYS A 100 -8.89 -30.13 18.75
C LYS A 100 -8.31 -31.44 19.27
N ILE A 101 -7.00 -31.67 19.10
CA ILE A 101 -6.34 -32.89 19.57
C ILE A 101 -6.46 -33.00 21.10
N LEU A 102 -6.23 -31.90 21.82
CA LEU A 102 -6.40 -31.89 23.27
C LEU A 102 -7.83 -32.22 23.67
N ALA A 103 -8.83 -31.58 23.06
CA ALA A 103 -10.24 -31.81 23.35
C ALA A 103 -10.66 -33.28 23.10
N MET A 104 -10.17 -33.90 22.01
CA MET A 104 -10.39 -35.33 21.75
C MET A 104 -9.82 -36.25 22.84
N ASN A 105 -8.83 -35.77 23.60
CA ASN A 105 -8.17 -36.50 24.68
C ASN A 105 -8.63 -36.02 26.07
N ASN A 106 -9.80 -35.35 26.16
CA ASN A 106 -10.34 -34.79 27.40
C ASN A 106 -9.36 -33.83 28.12
N ARG A 107 -8.61 -33.04 27.35
CA ARG A 107 -7.69 -32.01 27.84
C ARG A 107 -7.95 -30.68 27.14
N CYS A 108 -7.51 -29.58 27.74
CA CYS A 108 -7.54 -28.26 27.15
C CYS A 108 -6.28 -27.47 27.54
N LEU A 109 -6.06 -26.33 26.87
CA LEU A 109 -5.12 -25.32 27.32
C LEU A 109 -5.76 -24.51 28.47
N SER A 110 -4.96 -23.77 29.22
CA SER A 110 -5.47 -22.87 30.26
C SER A 110 -6.42 -21.83 29.68
N ASN A 111 -7.62 -21.68 30.26
CA ASN A 111 -8.69 -20.79 29.80
C ASN A 111 -9.28 -21.17 28.42
N ASP A 112 -9.19 -22.45 28.05
CA ASP A 112 -9.71 -22.98 26.78
C ASP A 112 -10.75 -24.09 26.99
N GLU A 113 -11.34 -24.15 28.19
CA GLU A 113 -12.32 -25.16 28.59
C GLU A 113 -13.60 -25.09 27.73
N GLU A 114 -14.09 -23.88 27.46
CA GLU A 114 -15.32 -23.65 26.69
C GLU A 114 -15.22 -24.26 25.28
N PHE A 115 -14.13 -23.98 24.56
CA PHE A 115 -13.90 -24.57 23.25
C PHE A 115 -13.81 -26.09 23.29
N ALA A 116 -13.15 -26.65 24.30
CA ALA A 116 -13.00 -28.09 24.41
C ALA A 116 -14.37 -28.77 24.60
N LEU A 117 -15.24 -28.20 25.46
CA LEU A 117 -16.59 -28.69 25.68
C LEU A 117 -17.47 -28.56 24.43
N GLU A 118 -17.48 -27.40 23.77
CA GLU A 118 -18.23 -27.19 22.53
C GLU A 118 -17.79 -28.16 21.42
N PHE A 119 -16.48 -28.39 21.29
CA PHE A 119 -15.95 -29.30 20.29
C PHE A 119 -16.32 -30.76 20.59
N GLN A 120 -16.29 -31.17 21.85
CA GLN A 120 -16.73 -32.50 22.26
C GLN A 120 -18.23 -32.71 22.01
N GLU A 121 -19.06 -31.71 22.30
CA GLU A 121 -20.49 -31.76 22.00
C GLU A 121 -20.70 -31.94 20.49
N LEU A 122 -20.00 -31.17 19.67
CA LEU A 122 -20.07 -31.26 18.21
C LEU A 122 -19.66 -32.64 17.67
N LEU A 123 -18.72 -33.32 18.31
CA LEU A 123 -18.34 -34.69 17.97
C LEU A 123 -19.39 -35.74 18.39
N SER A 124 -20.13 -35.47 19.47
CA SER A 124 -21.17 -36.37 19.99
C SER A 124 -22.50 -36.29 19.24
N ARG A 125 -22.72 -35.19 18.50
CA ARG A 125 -23.93 -35.02 17.69
C ARG A 125 -23.96 -36.05 16.54
N PRO A 126 -25.09 -36.75 16.33
CA PRO A 126 -25.27 -37.61 15.16
C PRO A 126 -25.06 -36.80 13.87
N ARG A 127 -24.35 -37.36 12.90
CA ARG A 127 -24.30 -36.77 11.55
C ARG A 127 -25.64 -37.08 10.88
N GLU A 128 -26.45 -36.06 10.64
CA GLU A 128 -27.64 -36.13 9.77
C GLU A 128 -27.25 -36.34 8.30
#